data_AF-A0A821AXT9-F1
#
_entry.id   AF-A0A821AXT9-F1
#
_cell.length_a   1.000
_cell.length_b   1.000
_cell.length_c   1.000
_cell.angle_alpha   90.00
_cell.angle_beta   90.00
_cell.angle_gamma   90.00
#
_symmetry.space_group_name_H-M   'P 1'
#
loop_
_entity.id
_entity.type
_entity.pdbx_description
1 polymer ?
#
loop_
_entity_poly.entity_id
_entity_poly.type
_entity_poly.pdbx_seq_one_letter_code
_entity_poly.pdbx_strand_id
1 'polypeptide(L)'
;MEYPKRLQSSYVNDCNDSKRKRLNMTTTNSNNSLTNSIIHFENLSNDIIYEIFGFLDFRHAYDAFFNLKERFQNFLTNLTLSIHIDMSFMSKLDFQKYYKQIIIHNTHRIKSFHLLNPFSIDIFLTHNCIISKLIRVETLILYDI
;
A
#
# COMPACT_ATOMS: atom_id res chain seq x y z
N MET A 1 -42.34 -30.48 -25.81
CA MET A 1 -40.91 -30.35 -26.12
C MET A 1 -40.13 -30.98 -24.98
N GLU A 2 -39.51 -32.12 -25.24
CA GLU A 2 -38.83 -32.95 -24.24
C GLU A 2 -37.30 -32.75 -24.32
N TYR A 3 -36.60 -32.94 -23.21
CA TYR A 3 -35.14 -33.00 -23.15
C TYR A 3 -34.66 -34.45 -22.99
N PRO A 4 -33.73 -34.94 -23.83
CA PRO A 4 -33.06 -36.22 -23.61
C PRO A 4 -31.62 -36.09 -23.07
N LYS A 5 -31.44 -36.74 -21.91
CA LYS A 5 -30.27 -37.47 -21.33
C LYS A 5 -28.83 -37.28 -21.85
N ARG A 6 -27.91 -37.35 -20.89
CA ARG A 6 -26.43 -37.39 -20.98
C ARG A 6 -25.89 -38.58 -21.78
N LEU A 7 -24.65 -38.44 -22.27
CA LEU A 7 -23.71 -39.55 -22.51
C LEU A 7 -22.36 -39.28 -21.82
N GLN A 8 -21.75 -40.34 -21.28
CA GLN A 8 -20.35 -40.39 -20.84
C GLN A 8 -19.50 -41.05 -21.95
N SER A 9 -18.20 -40.75 -22.00
CA SER A 9 -17.22 -41.48 -22.82
C SER A 9 -16.08 -42.00 -21.92
N SER A 10 -15.29 -42.97 -22.39
CA SER A 10 -14.63 -43.92 -21.50
C SER A 10 -13.44 -44.68 -22.13
N TYR A 11 -12.54 -45.17 -21.26
CA TYR A 11 -11.39 -46.06 -21.57
C TYR A 11 -10.24 -45.37 -22.36
N VAL A 12 -8.98 -45.84 -22.37
CA VAL A 12 -8.38 -47.18 -22.14
C VAL A 12 -7.07 -47.09 -21.30
N ASN A 13 -6.58 -48.24 -20.79
CA ASN A 13 -5.39 -48.46 -19.94
C ASN A 13 -4.03 -48.54 -20.70
N ASP A 14 -2.95 -48.75 -19.91
CA ASP A 14 -1.69 -49.52 -20.16
C ASP A 14 -0.41 -48.73 -19.75
N CYS A 15 0.71 -49.29 -19.22
CA CYS A 15 1.08 -50.68 -18.89
C CYS A 15 2.19 -50.76 -17.78
N ASN A 16 2.12 -51.80 -16.93
CA ASN A 16 3.14 -52.56 -16.17
C ASN A 16 4.57 -52.03 -15.82
N ASP A 17 4.80 -51.92 -14.50
CA ASP A 17 5.80 -52.65 -13.67
C ASP A 17 7.15 -53.16 -14.26
N SER A 18 8.28 -52.62 -13.77
CA SER A 18 9.41 -53.44 -13.25
C SER A 18 10.61 -52.69 -12.65
N LYS A 19 11.00 -53.12 -11.44
CA LYS A 19 12.40 -53.26 -10.93
C LYS A 19 13.34 -52.03 -10.87
N ARG A 20 13.68 -51.62 -9.63
CA ARG A 20 14.96 -51.99 -8.97
C ARG A 20 15.02 -51.52 -7.49
N LYS A 21 15.51 -52.38 -6.59
CA LYS A 21 15.76 -52.05 -5.17
C LYS A 21 17.17 -51.49 -4.99
N ARG A 22 17.26 -50.42 -4.18
CA ARG A 22 18.38 -49.97 -3.32
C ARG A 22 19.81 -49.98 -3.88
N LEU A 23 20.43 -48.79 -3.82
CA LEU A 23 21.71 -48.66 -3.12
C LEU A 23 21.64 -47.43 -2.21
N ASN A 24 21.90 -47.60 -0.91
CA ASN A 24 22.02 -46.47 0.01
C ASN A 24 23.42 -45.89 -0.16
N MET A 25 23.52 -44.64 -0.64
CA MET A 25 24.77 -43.89 -0.56
C MET A 25 24.57 -42.74 0.44
N THR A 26 25.15 -42.90 1.62
CA THR A 26 25.21 -41.85 2.66
C THR A 26 26.19 -40.78 2.23
N THR A 27 25.76 -39.89 1.34
CA THR A 27 26.51 -38.69 1.02
C THR A 27 26.11 -37.60 2.01
N THR A 28 27.01 -37.27 2.93
CA THR A 28 26.93 -36.05 3.76
C THR A 28 27.15 -34.81 2.88
N ASN A 29 26.19 -34.53 2.01
CA ASN A 29 26.12 -33.24 1.36
C ASN A 29 25.72 -32.22 2.42
N SER A 30 26.73 -31.48 2.88
CA SER A 30 26.58 -30.15 3.47
C SER A 30 25.93 -29.24 2.44
N ASN A 31 24.62 -29.42 2.27
CA ASN A 31 23.78 -28.45 1.58
C ASN A 31 23.71 -27.24 2.50
N ASN A 32 24.69 -26.34 2.33
CA ASN A 32 24.48 -24.92 2.54
C ASN A 32 23.37 -24.50 1.58
N SER A 33 22.13 -24.83 1.95
CA SER A 33 20.94 -24.27 1.37
C SER A 33 21.05 -22.79 1.63
N LEU A 34 21.48 -22.05 0.60
CA LEU A 34 21.33 -20.62 0.54
C LEU A 34 19.82 -20.39 0.48
N THR A 35 19.19 -20.37 1.66
CA THR A 35 17.79 -20.07 1.81
C THR A 35 17.63 -18.66 1.31
N ASN A 36 17.12 -18.52 0.09
CA ASN A 36 16.67 -17.26 -0.46
C ASN A 36 15.56 -16.74 0.45
N SER A 37 15.98 -16.02 1.48
CA SER A 37 15.12 -15.41 2.47
C SER A 37 14.28 -14.37 1.75
N ILE A 38 13.03 -14.72 1.45
CA ILE A 38 12.06 -13.76 0.92
C ILE A 38 11.76 -12.79 2.07
N ILE A 39 12.47 -11.66 2.06
CA ILE A 39 12.23 -10.57 3.00
C ILE A 39 10.91 -9.91 2.59
N HIS A 40 9.84 -10.28 3.27
CA HIS A 40 8.57 -9.58 3.18
C HIS A 40 8.73 -8.14 3.68
N PHE A 41 8.12 -7.17 3.00
CA PHE A 41 8.15 -5.76 3.42
C PHE A 41 7.60 -5.59 4.85
N GLU A 42 6.66 -6.43 5.24
CA GLU A 42 6.06 -6.42 6.57
C GLU A 42 6.95 -7.05 7.66
N ASN A 43 8.16 -7.49 7.32
CA ASN A 43 9.19 -7.91 8.26
C ASN A 43 10.27 -6.83 8.49
N LEU A 44 10.23 -5.71 7.75
CA LEU A 44 11.09 -4.55 8.01
C LEU A 44 10.82 -3.97 9.40
N SER A 45 11.87 -3.42 10.02
CA SER A 45 11.80 -2.69 11.28
C SER A 45 11.12 -1.33 11.10
N ASN A 46 10.59 -0.77 12.20
CA ASN A 46 9.92 0.52 12.18
C ASN A 46 10.84 1.64 11.67
N ASP A 47 12.13 1.61 11.98
CA ASP A 47 13.10 2.64 11.58
C ASP A 47 13.27 2.71 10.06
N ILE A 48 13.37 1.55 9.39
CA ILE A 48 13.45 1.48 7.92
C ILE A 48 12.12 1.92 7.28
N ILE A 49 10.98 1.60 7.89
CA ILE A 49 9.67 2.06 7.39
C ILE A 49 9.52 3.58 7.57
N TYR A 50 10.06 4.15 8.66
CA TYR A 50 10.11 5.60 8.89
C TYR A 50 10.91 6.29 7.81
N GLU A 51 12.10 5.77 7.48
CA GLU A 51 12.94 6.28 6.41
C GLU A 51 12.23 6.22 5.06
N ILE A 52 11.69 5.06 4.68
CA ILE A 52 10.95 4.89 3.41
C ILE A 52 9.74 5.82 3.33
N PHE A 53 8.92 5.92 4.39
CA PHE A 53 7.74 6.78 4.38
C PHE A 53 8.11 8.28 4.44
N GLY A 54 9.30 8.63 4.91
CA GLY A 54 9.84 9.99 4.83
C GLY A 54 10.15 10.46 3.39
N PHE A 55 10.37 9.53 2.45
CA PHE A 55 10.57 9.82 1.03
C PHE A 55 9.29 9.78 0.19
N LEU A 56 8.16 9.31 0.74
CA LEU A 56 6.89 9.21 0.04
C LEU A 56 5.99 10.42 0.34
N ASP A 57 5.21 10.87 -0.65
CA ASP A 57 4.03 11.68 -0.34
C ASP A 57 3.10 10.87 0.58
N PHE A 58 2.58 11.52 1.62
CA PHE A 58 1.80 10.82 2.65
C PHE A 58 0.53 10.19 2.08
N ARG A 59 -0.05 10.73 1.01
CA ARG A 59 -1.18 10.12 0.30
C ARG A 59 -0.79 8.77 -0.29
N HIS A 60 0.36 8.69 -0.98
CA HIS A 60 0.83 7.43 -1.55
C HIS A 60 1.12 6.38 -0.46
N ALA A 61 1.73 6.81 0.65
CA ALA A 61 1.94 5.93 1.80
C ALA A 61 0.60 5.47 2.43
N TYR A 62 -0.38 6.37 2.54
CA TYR A 62 -1.69 6.04 3.09
C TYR A 62 -2.49 5.09 2.18
N ASP A 63 -2.67 5.46 0.91
CA ASP A 63 -3.47 4.69 -0.06
C ASP A 63 -2.90 3.27 -0.26
N ALA A 64 -1.56 3.11 -0.25
CA ALA A 64 -0.91 1.81 -0.44
C ALA A 64 -0.85 0.95 0.84
N PHE A 65 -0.53 1.53 2.02
CA PHE A 65 -0.19 0.73 3.21
C PHE A 65 -1.26 0.71 4.31
N PHE A 66 -2.20 1.66 4.34
CA PHE A 66 -3.17 1.74 5.45
C PHE A 66 -4.07 0.49 5.57
N ASN A 67 -4.40 -0.18 4.48
CA ASN A 67 -5.27 -1.36 4.53
C ASN A 67 -4.51 -2.70 4.61
N LEU A 68 -3.18 -2.71 4.65
CA LEU A 68 -2.39 -3.95 4.58
C LEU A 68 -2.30 -4.70 5.92
N LYS A 69 -1.87 -4.02 6.99
CA LYS A 69 -1.77 -4.57 8.36
C LYS A 69 -1.99 -3.47 9.39
N GLU A 70 -2.56 -3.83 10.53
CA GLU A 70 -2.80 -2.92 11.67
C GLU A 70 -1.54 -2.13 12.06
N ARG A 71 -0.35 -2.76 12.00
CA ARG A 71 0.92 -2.08 12.27
C ARG A 71 1.10 -0.82 11.42
N PHE A 72 0.72 -0.86 10.14
CA PHE A 72 0.85 0.28 9.22
C PHE A 72 -0.24 1.34 9.46
N GLN A 73 -1.43 0.94 9.91
CA GLN A 73 -2.47 1.88 10.36
C GLN A 73 -1.96 2.68 11.56
N ASN A 74 -1.52 1.97 12.61
CA ASN A 74 -0.94 2.56 13.81
C ASN A 74 0.31 3.40 13.49
N PHE A 75 1.10 2.98 12.50
CA PHE A 75 2.24 3.74 12.01
C PHE A 75 1.80 5.07 11.37
N LEU A 76 0.90 5.04 10.39
CA LEU A 76 0.45 6.24 9.66
C LEU A 76 -0.32 7.23 10.54
N THR A 77 -1.08 6.76 11.53
CA THR A 77 -1.86 7.60 12.46
C THR A 77 -0.99 8.24 13.55
N ASN A 78 -0.04 7.51 14.13
CA ASN A 78 0.83 8.00 15.21
C ASN A 78 2.19 8.54 14.72
N LEU A 79 2.41 8.54 13.40
CA LEU A 79 3.64 9.00 12.77
C LEU A 79 3.99 10.42 13.23
N THR A 80 5.17 10.62 13.84
CA THR A 80 5.66 11.96 14.20
C THR A 80 6.28 12.71 13.01
N LEU A 81 6.43 12.04 11.87
CA LEU A 81 6.95 12.65 10.64
C LEU A 81 6.06 13.79 10.15
N SER A 82 6.74 14.78 9.58
CA SER A 82 6.09 15.88 8.87
C SER A 82 5.42 15.37 7.61
N ILE A 83 4.28 15.96 7.27
CA ILE A 83 3.49 15.58 6.11
C ILE A 83 3.71 16.60 4.99
N HIS A 84 4.12 16.10 3.84
CA HIS A 84 4.04 16.81 2.56
C HIS A 84 2.80 16.30 1.83
N ILE A 85 2.01 17.21 1.27
CA ILE A 85 0.78 16.88 0.54
C ILE A 85 0.77 17.53 -0.83
N ASP A 86 0.80 16.69 -1.86
CA ASP A 86 0.52 17.06 -3.25
C ASP A 86 -0.86 16.54 -3.70
N MET A 87 -1.73 17.48 -4.11
CA MET A 87 -3.06 17.17 -4.65
C MET A 87 -3.26 17.70 -6.08
N SER A 88 -2.17 17.98 -6.79
CA SER A 88 -2.13 18.47 -8.18
C SER A 88 -2.98 17.65 -9.15
N PHE A 89 -2.94 16.33 -9.03
CA PHE A 89 -3.60 15.40 -9.96
C PHE A 89 -4.79 14.65 -9.32
N MET A 90 -5.38 15.20 -8.26
CA MET A 90 -6.45 14.54 -7.49
C MET A 90 -7.83 14.92 -8.05
N SER A 91 -8.75 13.94 -8.16
CA SER A 91 -10.15 14.26 -8.53
C SER A 91 -10.86 14.98 -7.38
N LYS A 92 -11.93 15.72 -7.67
CA LYS A 92 -12.74 16.41 -6.65
C LYS A 92 -13.33 15.47 -5.59
N LEU A 93 -13.72 14.26 -5.98
CA LEU A 93 -14.27 13.26 -5.05
C LEU A 93 -13.18 12.68 -4.15
N ASP A 94 -12.03 12.34 -4.72
CA ASP A 94 -10.88 11.84 -3.96
C ASP A 94 -10.37 12.90 -2.99
N PHE A 95 -10.26 14.15 -3.45
CA PHE A 95 -9.90 15.29 -2.62
C PHE A 95 -10.85 15.44 -1.42
N GLN A 96 -12.17 15.41 -1.64
CA GLN A 96 -13.14 15.51 -0.53
C GLN A 96 -13.03 14.37 0.48
N LYS A 97 -12.74 13.14 0.02
CA LYS A 97 -12.50 11.99 0.88
C LYS A 97 -11.19 12.15 1.68
N TYR A 98 -10.09 12.45 1.00
CA TYR A 98 -8.76 12.61 1.59
C TYR A 98 -8.70 13.80 2.56
N TYR A 99 -9.35 14.91 2.22
CA TYR A 99 -9.48 16.08 3.09
C TYR A 99 -10.16 15.73 4.41
N LYS A 100 -11.31 15.01 4.35
CA LYS A 100 -12.05 14.57 5.55
C LYS A 100 -11.31 13.52 6.37
N GLN A 101 -10.64 12.57 5.72
CA GLN A 101 -10.01 11.44 6.40
C GLN A 101 -8.61 11.77 6.94
N ILE A 102 -7.83 12.56 6.21
CA ILE A 102 -6.39 12.78 6.48
C ILE A 102 -6.10 14.20 6.90
N ILE A 103 -6.48 15.18 6.08
CA ILE A 103 -5.99 16.56 6.22
C ILE A 103 -6.48 17.18 7.53
N ILE A 104 -7.78 17.08 7.81
CA ILE A 104 -8.39 17.61 9.05
C ILE A 104 -7.69 17.06 10.30
N HIS A 105 -7.41 15.75 10.35
CA HIS A 105 -6.84 15.09 11.53
C HIS A 105 -5.33 15.34 11.69
N ASN A 106 -4.62 15.61 10.59
CA ASN A 106 -3.16 15.75 10.59
C ASN A 106 -2.66 17.20 10.36
N THR A 107 -3.53 18.20 10.39
CA THR A 107 -3.20 19.64 10.23
C THR A 107 -1.93 20.08 10.95
N HIS A 108 -1.76 19.66 12.21
CA HIS A 108 -0.60 19.95 13.07
C HIS A 108 0.74 19.36 12.59
N ARG A 109 0.74 18.50 11.57
CA ARG A 109 1.93 17.82 11.00
C ARG A 109 2.25 18.27 9.57
N ILE A 110 1.34 18.98 8.90
CA ILE A 110 1.49 19.39 7.51
C ILE A 110 2.57 20.48 7.43
N LYS A 111 3.59 20.22 6.61
CA LYS A 111 4.69 21.14 6.29
C LYS A 111 4.54 21.80 4.92
N SER A 112 4.19 21.02 3.89
CA SER A 112 3.90 21.57 2.57
C SER A 112 2.54 21.13 2.05
N PHE A 113 1.91 22.02 1.29
CA PHE A 113 0.57 21.83 0.76
C PHE A 113 0.50 22.42 -0.65
N HIS A 114 0.38 21.55 -1.65
CA HIS A 114 0.32 21.95 -3.06
C HIS A 114 -1.08 21.72 -3.62
N LEU A 115 -1.72 22.80 -4.07
CA LEU A 115 -3.03 22.82 -4.73
C LEU A 115 -2.88 23.45 -6.11
N LEU A 116 -3.11 22.68 -7.18
CA LEU A 116 -3.17 23.18 -8.56
C LEU A 116 -4.59 23.19 -9.15
N ASN A 117 -5.60 22.82 -8.37
CA ASN A 117 -6.98 22.65 -8.83
C ASN A 117 -7.90 23.69 -8.19
N PRO A 118 -8.65 24.50 -8.96
CA PRO A 118 -9.51 25.57 -8.41
C PRO A 118 -10.52 25.05 -7.38
N PHE A 119 -11.18 23.91 -7.65
CA PHE A 119 -12.12 23.33 -6.69
C PHE A 119 -11.48 22.91 -5.35
N SER A 120 -10.18 22.58 -5.34
CA SER A 120 -9.47 22.23 -4.11
C SER A 120 -9.07 23.49 -3.35
N ILE A 121 -8.68 24.56 -4.06
CA ILE A 121 -8.41 25.88 -3.51
C ILE A 121 -9.68 26.44 -2.88
N ASP A 122 -10.81 26.42 -3.58
CA ASP A 122 -12.12 26.83 -3.08
C ASP A 122 -12.47 26.11 -1.77
N ILE A 123 -12.41 24.77 -1.76
CA ILE A 123 -12.76 24.00 -0.56
C ILE A 123 -11.78 24.31 0.59
N PHE A 124 -10.49 24.44 0.31
CA PHE A 124 -9.48 24.73 1.33
C PHE A 124 -9.65 26.13 1.94
N LEU A 125 -9.89 27.15 1.12
CA LEU A 125 -10.07 28.54 1.56
C LEU A 125 -11.45 28.78 2.22
N THR A 126 -12.53 28.18 1.70
CA THR A 126 -13.87 28.32 2.32
C THR A 126 -13.96 27.71 3.72
N HIS A 127 -13.15 26.68 4.01
CA HIS A 127 -13.03 26.10 5.34
C HIS A 127 -12.02 26.88 6.19
N ASN A 128 -12.32 28.16 6.48
CA ASN A 128 -11.51 29.09 7.28
C ASN A 128 -10.90 28.49 8.57
N CYS A 129 -11.57 27.50 9.17
CA CYS A 129 -11.10 26.79 10.36
C CYS A 129 -9.89 25.85 10.15
N ILE A 130 -9.41 25.62 8.91
CA ILE A 130 -8.25 24.74 8.66
C ILE A 130 -6.94 25.51 8.56
N ILE A 131 -6.93 26.70 7.94
CA ILE A 131 -5.73 27.54 7.80
C ILE A 131 -5.17 27.90 9.19
N SER A 132 -6.04 28.25 10.15
CA SER A 132 -5.66 28.53 11.53
C SER A 132 -5.14 27.30 12.31
N LYS A 133 -5.30 26.09 11.80
CA LYS A 133 -4.76 24.84 12.38
C LYS A 133 -3.46 24.37 11.73
N LEU A 134 -3.02 25.01 10.65
CA LEU A 134 -1.80 24.68 9.91
C LEU A 134 -0.55 25.34 10.55
N ILE A 135 -0.38 25.12 11.86
CA ILE A 135 0.67 25.71 12.70
C ILE A 135 2.12 25.36 12.31
N ARG A 136 2.34 24.42 11.39
CA ARG A 136 3.68 23.98 10.94
C ARG A 136 3.89 24.06 9.43
N VAL A 137 3.00 24.72 8.70
CA VAL A 137 3.15 24.88 7.25
C VAL A 137 4.29 25.85 6.95
N GLU A 138 5.29 25.34 6.24
CA GLU A 138 6.46 26.06 5.74
C GLU A 138 6.26 26.47 4.27
N THR A 139 5.47 25.71 3.50
CA THR A 139 5.23 25.96 2.07
C THR A 139 3.76 25.75 1.71
N LEU A 140 3.12 26.79 1.16
CA LEU A 140 1.79 26.71 0.57
C LEU A 140 1.88 27.14 -0.91
N ILE A 141 1.61 26.21 -1.83
CA ILE A 141 1.52 26.50 -3.26
C ILE A 141 0.05 26.43 -3.66
N LEU A 142 -0.47 27.58 -4.09
CA LEU A 142 -1.78 27.71 -4.71
C LEU A 142 -1.55 28.14 -6.16
N TYR A 143 -2.05 27.36 -7.11
CA TYR A 143 -1.98 27.66 -8.53
C TYR A 143 -3.31 27.29 -9.18
N ASP A 144 -3.75 28.11 -10.12
CA ASP A 144 -5.00 27.94 -10.85
C ASP A 144 -4.68 28.01 -12.35
N ILE A 145 -5.17 27.04 -13.14
CA ILE A 145 -4.84 26.83 -14.56
C ILE A 145 -6.11 26.89 -15.41
#